data_AF-A0A1G8X574-F1
#
_entry.id   AF-A0A1G8X574-F1
#
_cell.length_a   1.000
_cell.length_b   1.000
_cell.length_c   1.000
_cell.angle_alpha   90.00
_cell.angle_beta   90.00
_cell.angle_gamma   90.00
#
_symmetry.space_group_name_H-M   'P 1'
#
loop_
_entity.id
_entity.type
_entity.pdbx_description
1 polymer ?
#
loop_
_entity_poly.entity_id
_entity_poly.type
_entity_poly.pdbx_seq_one_letter_code
_entity_poly.pdbx_strand_id
1 'polypeptide(L)'
;MTPETIVTILCGLAIAVGVAGTVIPVLPGSILIGASLLAWALWGGAGATGWVVFGIGLTLVAAGMAASAVLAGRKLKQHSIPNRSVLIGIVLGLAGMFVIPVVGLVVGFAVGLLLSELLRTREFRTAVASSLAALKAIGLGILVEFGLACLAASTWAVGVWVAALS
;
A
#
# COMPACT_ATOMS: atom_id res chain seq x y z
N MET A 1 23.32 14.35 20.18
CA MET A 1 22.46 14.20 18.98
C MET A 1 21.51 15.38 18.97
N THR A 2 21.42 16.13 17.87
CA THR A 2 20.47 17.26 17.78
C THR A 2 19.04 16.73 17.58
N PRO A 3 18.00 17.47 17.99
CA PRO A 3 16.61 17.08 17.79
C PRO A 3 16.27 16.74 16.34
N GLU A 4 16.81 17.49 15.37
CA GLU A 4 16.55 17.27 13.94
C GLU A 4 17.11 15.93 13.43
N THR A 5 18.27 15.52 13.97
CA THR A 5 18.87 14.22 13.64
C THR A 5 17.99 13.08 14.14
N ILE A 6 17.43 13.21 15.35
CA ILE A 6 16.52 12.22 15.93
C ILE A 6 15.25 12.10 15.07
N VAL A 7 14.65 13.24 14.70
CA VAL A 7 13.45 13.27 13.83
C VAL A 7 13.75 12.61 12.48
N THR A 8 14.89 12.91 11.88
CA THR A 8 15.29 12.35 10.58
C THR A 8 15.45 10.83 10.65
N ILE A 9 16.08 10.29 11.71
CA ILE A 9 16.22 8.85 11.91
C ILE A 9 14.84 8.20 12.10
N LEU A 10 13.98 8.78 12.94
CA LEU A 10 12.64 8.27 13.19
C LEU A 10 11.77 8.26 11.92
N CYS A 11 11.84 9.33 11.13
CA CYS A 11 11.13 9.42 9.85
C CYS A 11 11.68 8.40 8.84
N GLY A 12 12.99 8.21 8.77
CA GLY A 12 13.59 7.19 7.90
C GLY A 12 13.16 5.77 8.27
N LEU A 13 13.13 5.45 9.56
CA LEU A 13 12.60 4.17 10.06
C LEU A 13 11.11 4.02 9.73
N ALA A 14 10.31 5.06 9.96
CA ALA A 14 8.88 5.02 9.68
C ALA A 14 8.56 4.91 8.17
N ILE A 15 9.36 5.54 7.30
CA ILE A 15 9.28 5.38 5.85
C ILE A 15 9.66 3.96 5.44
N ALA A 16 10.74 3.38 6.01
CA ALA A 16 11.13 2.00 5.72
C ALA A 16 10.04 1.00 6.14
N VAL A 17 9.46 1.18 7.34
CA VAL A 17 8.31 0.40 7.81
C VAL A 17 7.09 0.64 6.94
N GLY A 18 6.87 1.87 6.47
CA GLY A 18 5.78 2.21 5.57
C GLY A 18 5.90 1.53 4.20
N VAL A 19 7.09 1.52 3.61
CA VAL A 19 7.39 0.79 2.37
C VAL A 19 7.18 -0.71 2.59
N ALA A 20 7.70 -1.28 3.68
CA ALA A 20 7.43 -2.68 4.01
C ALA A 20 5.94 -2.95 4.23
N GLY A 21 5.21 -2.01 4.83
CA GLY A 21 3.77 -2.03 5.03
C GLY A 21 2.95 -1.94 3.75
N THR A 22 3.49 -1.42 2.65
CA THR A 22 2.79 -1.51 1.35
C THR A 22 2.76 -2.95 0.81
N VAL A 23 3.74 -3.77 1.19
CA VAL A 23 3.80 -5.20 0.82
C VAL A 23 3.10 -6.08 1.86
N ILE A 24 3.24 -5.72 3.14
CA ILE A 24 2.63 -6.39 4.28
C ILE A 24 1.23 -5.81 4.50
N PRO A 25 0.15 -6.53 4.13
CA PRO A 25 -1.21 -5.96 4.06
C PRO A 25 -1.84 -5.55 5.41
N VAL A 26 -1.08 -5.65 6.50
CA VAL A 26 -1.51 -5.33 7.87
C VAL A 26 -1.31 -3.84 8.19
N LEU A 27 -0.36 -3.16 7.52
CA LEU A 27 0.03 -1.79 7.84
C LEU A 27 -0.44 -0.83 6.72
N PRO A 28 -1.05 0.32 7.04
CA PRO A 28 -1.36 1.35 6.04
C PRO A 28 -0.07 2.08 5.61
N GLY A 29 0.77 1.38 4.85
CA GLY A 29 2.13 1.79 4.53
C GLY A 29 2.23 3.16 3.88
N SER A 30 1.40 3.42 2.87
CA SER A 30 1.31 4.70 2.17
C SER A 30 0.94 5.87 3.10
N ILE A 31 0.02 5.65 4.03
CA ILE A 31 -0.38 6.66 5.03
C ILE A 31 0.78 6.94 5.99
N LEU A 32 1.48 5.89 6.44
CA LEU A 32 2.63 6.02 7.31
C LEU A 32 3.78 6.81 6.63
N ILE A 33 4.04 6.56 5.35
CA ILE A 33 5.01 7.34 4.57
C ILE A 33 4.59 8.81 4.51
N GLY A 34 3.33 9.10 4.17
CA GLY A 34 2.81 10.47 4.13
C GLY A 34 2.95 11.20 5.47
N ALA A 35 2.59 10.55 6.57
CA ALA A 35 2.74 11.10 7.92
C ALA A 35 4.21 11.33 8.30
N SER A 36 5.10 10.42 7.90
CA SER A 36 6.55 10.55 8.16
C SER A 36 7.17 11.70 7.37
N LEU A 37 6.76 11.88 6.11
CA LEU A 37 7.19 13.01 5.28
C LEU A 37 6.73 14.35 5.89
N LEU A 38 5.49 14.40 6.39
CA LEU A 38 4.95 15.58 7.07
C LEU A 38 5.72 15.88 8.35
N ALA A 39 5.96 14.86 9.18
CA ALA A 39 6.73 15.00 10.40
C ALA A 39 8.16 15.48 10.13
N TRP A 40 8.78 14.95 9.07
CA TRP A 40 10.10 15.41 8.66
C TRP A 40 10.09 16.87 8.17
N ALA A 41 9.10 17.29 7.40
CA ALA A 41 8.99 18.68 6.94
C ALA A 41 8.75 19.69 8.08
N LEU A 42 8.05 19.27 9.13
CA LEU A 42 7.75 20.12 10.29
C LEU A 42 8.92 20.25 11.27
N TRP A 43 9.66 19.15 11.51
CA TRP A 43 10.62 19.07 12.62
C TRP A 43 12.04 18.63 12.24
N GLY A 44 12.27 18.14 11.02
CA GLY A 44 13.57 17.59 10.57
C GLY A 44 14.24 18.37 9.45
N GLY A 45 13.47 18.81 8.44
CA GLY A 45 13.94 19.59 7.29
C GLY A 45 13.28 20.97 7.26
N ALA A 46 13.47 21.77 8.30
CA ALA A 46 12.84 23.08 8.40
C ALA A 46 13.24 23.99 7.22
N GLY A 47 12.25 24.69 6.63
CA GLY A 47 12.45 25.59 5.49
C GLY A 47 11.86 25.07 4.17
N ALA A 48 12.20 25.72 3.06
CA ALA A 48 11.61 25.43 1.74
C ALA A 48 11.85 23.97 1.29
N THR A 49 13.01 23.39 1.60
CA THR A 49 13.40 22.04 1.20
C THR A 49 12.46 20.96 1.77
N GLY A 50 12.13 21.02 3.07
CA GLY A 50 11.22 20.04 3.69
C GLY A 50 9.82 20.07 3.09
N TRP A 51 9.28 21.25 2.81
CA TRP A 51 7.96 21.41 2.19
C TRP A 51 7.92 20.94 0.73
N VAL A 52 8.99 21.17 -0.03
CA VAL A 52 9.11 20.65 -1.41
C VAL A 52 9.14 19.12 -1.41
N VAL A 53 9.95 18.52 -0.54
CA VAL A 53 10.04 17.05 -0.38
C VAL A 53 8.70 16.47 0.06
N PHE A 54 8.00 17.11 1.00
CA PHE A 54 6.66 16.71 1.40
C PHE A 54 5.66 16.81 0.25
N GLY A 55 5.64 17.90 -0.51
CA GLY A 55 4.72 18.06 -1.64
C GLY A 55 4.92 16.99 -2.72
N ILE A 56 6.18 16.72 -3.10
CA ILE A 56 6.52 15.68 -4.06
C ILE A 56 6.20 14.29 -3.49
N GLY A 57 6.62 14.00 -2.25
CA GLY A 57 6.36 12.70 -1.64
C GLY A 57 4.88 12.43 -1.42
N LEU A 58 4.09 13.42 -1.00
CA LEU A 58 2.65 13.30 -0.82
C LEU A 58 1.94 13.05 -2.15
N THR A 59 2.34 13.74 -3.23
CA THR A 59 1.76 13.51 -4.56
C THR A 59 2.07 12.10 -5.07
N LEU A 60 3.28 11.59 -4.84
CA LEU A 60 3.65 10.21 -5.18
C LEU A 60 2.84 9.18 -4.38
N VAL A 61 2.72 9.36 -3.07
CA VAL A 61 1.93 8.50 -2.18
C VAL A 61 0.46 8.51 -2.59
N ALA A 62 -0.13 9.68 -2.79
CA ALA A 62 -1.52 9.83 -3.20
C ALA A 62 -1.76 9.21 -4.59
N ALA A 63 -0.83 9.40 -5.53
CA ALA A 63 -0.89 8.76 -6.84
C ALA A 63 -0.79 7.23 -6.74
N GLY A 64 0.02 6.70 -5.82
CA GLY A 64 0.17 5.26 -5.57
C GLY A 64 -1.13 4.64 -5.07
N MET A 65 -1.72 5.24 -4.03
CA MET A 65 -3.00 4.82 -3.48
C MET A 65 -4.11 4.91 -4.53
N ALA A 66 -4.18 6.02 -5.28
CA ALA A 66 -5.19 6.22 -6.30
C ALA A 66 -5.04 5.24 -7.46
N ALA A 67 -3.81 5.04 -7.96
CA ALA A 67 -3.52 4.09 -9.04
C ALA A 67 -3.88 2.67 -8.60
N SER A 68 -3.42 2.23 -7.42
CA SER A 68 -3.75 0.92 -6.84
C SER A 68 -5.27 0.70 -6.77
N ALA A 69 -6.01 1.67 -6.22
CA ALA A 69 -7.46 1.61 -6.12
C ALA A 69 -8.16 1.59 -7.49
N VAL A 70 -7.71 2.41 -8.44
CA VAL A 70 -8.29 2.48 -9.79
C VAL A 70 -7.99 1.22 -10.60
N LEU A 71 -6.77 0.69 -10.54
CA LEU A 71 -6.38 -0.55 -11.21
C LEU A 71 -7.17 -1.74 -10.67
N ALA A 72 -7.25 -1.88 -9.34
CA ALA A 72 -8.05 -2.91 -8.69
C ALA A 72 -9.53 -2.79 -9.08
N GLY A 73 -10.12 -1.59 -8.94
CA GLY A 73 -11.52 -1.34 -9.27
C GLY A 73 -11.87 -1.57 -10.74
N ARG A 74 -11.02 -1.12 -11.68
CA ARG A 74 -11.25 -1.31 -13.12
C ARG A 74 -11.16 -2.78 -13.52
N LYS A 75 -10.16 -3.51 -13.02
CA LYS A 75 -9.98 -4.93 -13.33
C LYS A 75 -11.08 -5.80 -12.73
N LEU A 76 -11.51 -5.53 -11.49
CA LEU A 76 -12.64 -6.24 -10.86
C LEU A 76 -13.93 -6.05 -11.67
N LYS A 77 -14.20 -4.82 -12.16
CA LYS A 77 -15.33 -4.54 -13.05
C LYS A 77 -15.21 -5.23 -14.42
N GLN A 78 -14.01 -5.28 -15.00
CA GLN A 78 -13.77 -5.97 -16.28
C GLN A 78 -14.04 -7.47 -16.21
N HIS A 79 -13.79 -8.09 -15.06
CA HIS A 79 -14.06 -9.51 -14.83
C HIS A 79 -15.47 -9.79 -14.29
N SER A 80 -16.36 -8.78 -14.27
CA SER A 80 -17.75 -8.87 -13.76
C SER A 80 -17.83 -9.47 -12.35
N ILE A 81 -16.80 -9.25 -11.53
CA ILE A 81 -16.73 -9.80 -10.17
C ILE A 81 -17.65 -8.95 -9.28
N PRO A 82 -18.68 -9.53 -8.64
CA PRO A 82 -19.59 -8.78 -7.80
C PRO A 82 -18.86 -8.16 -6.61
N ASN A 83 -19.22 -6.92 -6.24
CA ASN A 83 -18.71 -6.27 -5.02
C ASN A 83 -18.92 -7.13 -3.78
N ARG A 84 -19.98 -7.95 -3.75
CA ARG A 84 -20.25 -8.88 -2.65
C ARG A 84 -19.18 -9.96 -2.52
N SER A 85 -18.68 -10.51 -3.64
CA SER A 85 -17.61 -11.52 -3.61
C SER A 85 -16.29 -10.91 -3.13
N VAL A 86 -16.00 -9.66 -3.53
CA VAL A 86 -14.83 -8.92 -3.04
C VAL A 86 -14.95 -8.63 -1.54
N LEU A 87 -16.13 -8.20 -1.07
CA LEU A 87 -16.39 -7.92 0.34
C LEU A 87 -16.23 -9.18 1.21
N ILE A 88 -16.75 -10.33 0.74
CA ILE A 88 -16.58 -11.63 1.40
C ILE A 88 -15.10 -12.02 1.45
N GLY A 89 -14.37 -11.83 0.34
CA GLY A 89 -12.92 -11.98 0.31
C GLY A 89 -12.22 -11.11 1.36
N ILE A 90 -12.57 -9.82 1.46
CA ILE A 90 -11.97 -8.91 2.46
C ILE A 90 -12.25 -9.41 3.88
N VAL A 91 -13.50 -9.75 4.19
CA VAL A 91 -13.88 -10.25 5.53
C VAL A 91 -13.15 -11.53 5.89
N LEU A 92 -13.07 -12.49 4.95
CA LEU A 92 -12.36 -13.75 5.17
C LEU A 92 -10.85 -13.56 5.19
N GLY A 93 -10.30 -12.60 4.45
CA GLY A 93 -8.90 -12.18 4.55
C GLY A 93 -8.58 -11.62 5.93
N LEU A 94 -9.41 -10.70 6.43
CA LEU A 94 -9.26 -10.15 7.77
C LEU A 94 -9.34 -11.25 8.84
N ALA A 95 -10.30 -12.18 8.73
CA ALA A 95 -10.38 -13.33 9.63
C ALA A 95 -9.15 -14.24 9.51
N GLY A 96 -8.70 -14.54 8.29
CA GLY A 96 -7.53 -15.37 8.03
C GLY A 96 -6.24 -14.77 8.59
N MET A 97 -6.10 -13.45 8.59
CA MET A 97 -4.97 -12.74 9.19
C MET A 97 -4.81 -13.02 10.69
N PHE A 98 -5.91 -13.20 11.43
CA PHE A 98 -5.87 -13.57 12.84
C PHE A 98 -5.45 -15.03 13.07
N VAL A 99 -5.70 -15.91 12.08
CA VAL A 99 -5.33 -17.33 12.15
C VAL A 99 -3.88 -17.55 11.72
N ILE A 100 -3.47 -16.93 10.62
CA ILE A 100 -2.13 -17.02 10.05
C ILE A 100 -1.62 -15.58 9.86
N PRO A 101 -0.81 -15.06 10.80
CA PRO A 101 -0.27 -13.71 10.69
C PRO A 101 0.48 -13.50 9.36
N VAL A 102 0.40 -12.29 8.82
CA VAL A 102 1.03 -11.86 7.55
C VAL A 102 0.41 -12.48 6.30
N VAL A 103 0.34 -13.81 6.20
CA VAL A 103 -0.09 -14.52 4.98
C VAL A 103 -1.59 -14.76 4.92
N GLY A 104 -2.24 -14.82 6.09
CA GLY A 104 -3.66 -15.15 6.23
C GLY A 104 -4.61 -14.16 5.57
N LEU A 105 -4.18 -12.91 5.37
CA LEU A 105 -4.98 -11.93 4.63
C LEU A 105 -5.07 -12.28 3.15
N VAL A 106 -3.93 -12.62 2.53
CA VAL A 106 -3.89 -13.03 1.11
C VAL A 106 -4.61 -14.35 0.92
N VAL A 107 -4.36 -15.33 1.80
CA VAL A 107 -4.98 -16.65 1.74
C VAL A 107 -6.48 -16.58 1.99
N GLY A 108 -6.91 -15.87 3.04
CA GLY A 108 -8.32 -15.69 3.37
C GLY A 108 -9.08 -14.91 2.31
N PHE A 109 -8.46 -13.90 1.70
CA PHE A 109 -9.04 -13.19 0.55
C PHE A 109 -9.19 -14.09 -0.67
N ALA A 110 -8.15 -14.86 -1.01
CA ALA A 110 -8.19 -15.79 -2.13
C ALA A 110 -9.27 -16.87 -1.94
N VAL A 111 -9.33 -17.49 -0.76
CA VAL A 111 -10.31 -18.51 -0.41
C VAL A 111 -11.72 -17.93 -0.37
N GLY A 112 -11.89 -16.75 0.25
CA GLY A 112 -13.20 -16.11 0.34
C GLY A 112 -13.76 -15.68 -1.00
N LEU A 113 -12.90 -15.17 -1.88
CA LEU A 113 -13.28 -14.85 -3.26
C LEU A 113 -13.64 -16.11 -4.05
N LEU A 114 -12.83 -17.16 -3.94
CA LEU A 114 -13.07 -18.44 -4.60
C LEU A 114 -14.38 -19.09 -4.14
N LEU A 115 -14.65 -19.13 -2.84
CA LEU A 115 -15.87 -19.70 -2.28
C LEU A 115 -17.10 -18.89 -2.70
N SER A 116 -17.02 -17.56 -2.61
CA SER A 116 -18.13 -16.69 -3.02
C SER A 116 -18.43 -16.86 -4.51
N GLU A 117 -17.39 -16.97 -5.34
CA GLU A 117 -17.56 -17.13 -6.78
C GLU A 117 -18.02 -18.54 -7.14
N LEU A 118 -17.56 -19.57 -6.44
CA LEU A 118 -18.00 -20.96 -6.61
C LEU A 118 -19.48 -21.14 -6.25
N LEU A 119 -19.93 -20.50 -5.16
CA LEU A 119 -21.35 -20.50 -4.78
C LEU A 119 -22.24 -19.80 -5.82
N ARG A 120 -21.67 -18.82 -6.54
CA ARG A 120 -22.38 -18.06 -7.59
C ARG A 120 -22.43 -18.79 -8.92
N THR A 121 -21.29 -19.26 -9.43
CA THR A 121 -21.19 -19.87 -10.76
C THR A 121 -21.50 -21.37 -10.76
N ARG A 122 -21.39 -22.02 -9.59
CA ARG A 122 -21.46 -23.50 -9.42
C ARG A 122 -20.49 -24.28 -10.32
N GLU A 123 -19.49 -23.59 -10.84
CA GLU A 123 -18.55 -24.06 -11.86
C GLU A 123 -17.13 -23.78 -11.37
N PHE A 124 -16.41 -24.83 -10.97
CA PHE A 124 -15.11 -24.69 -10.30
C PHE A 124 -14.05 -24.04 -11.19
N ARG A 125 -13.98 -24.42 -12.48
CA ARG A 125 -13.02 -23.83 -13.42
C ARG A 125 -13.23 -22.33 -13.58
N THR A 126 -14.48 -21.90 -13.71
CA THR A 126 -14.84 -20.49 -13.88
C THR A 126 -14.55 -19.69 -12.61
N ALA A 127 -14.86 -20.24 -11.43
CA ALA A 127 -14.58 -19.59 -10.14
C ALA A 127 -13.07 -19.40 -9.90
N VAL A 128 -12.25 -20.42 -10.23
CA VAL A 128 -10.78 -20.35 -10.12
C VAL A 128 -10.20 -19.31 -11.08
N ALA A 129 -10.62 -19.30 -12.34
CA ALA A 129 -10.14 -18.34 -13.33
C ALA A 129 -10.47 -16.88 -12.95
N SER A 130 -11.68 -16.64 -12.47
CA SER A 130 -12.14 -15.32 -11.99
C SER A 130 -11.34 -14.87 -10.76
N SER A 131 -11.15 -15.76 -9.79
CA SER A 131 -10.39 -15.47 -8.56
C SER A 131 -8.92 -15.20 -8.83
N LEU A 132 -8.28 -15.96 -9.74
CA LEU A 132 -6.90 -15.72 -10.18
C LEU A 132 -6.74 -14.37 -10.88
N ALA A 133 -7.71 -14.00 -11.73
CA ALA A 133 -7.69 -12.71 -12.41
C ALA A 133 -7.79 -11.53 -11.42
N ALA A 134 -8.64 -11.66 -10.40
CA ALA A 134 -8.73 -10.70 -9.31
C ALA A 134 -7.44 -10.60 -8.50
N LEU A 135 -6.85 -11.75 -8.14
CA LEU A 135 -5.59 -11.78 -7.38
C LEU A 135 -4.46 -11.10 -8.16
N LYS A 136 -4.34 -11.36 -9.47
CA LYS A 136 -3.35 -10.70 -10.33
C LYS A 136 -3.58 -9.20 -10.42
N ALA A 137 -4.83 -8.76 -10.50
CA ALA A 137 -5.16 -7.35 -10.55
C ALA A 137 -4.79 -6.61 -9.26
N ILE A 138 -5.08 -7.22 -8.11
CA ILE A 138 -4.73 -6.68 -6.79
C ILE A 138 -3.20 -6.67 -6.62
N GLY A 139 -2.52 -7.76 -7.00
CA GLY A 139 -1.06 -7.83 -6.96
C GLY A 139 -0.38 -6.77 -7.83
N LEU A 140 -0.95 -6.45 -9.00
CA LEU A 140 -0.46 -5.36 -9.84
C LEU A 140 -0.66 -3.98 -9.18
N GLY A 141 -1.79 -3.77 -8.51
CA GLY A 141 -2.05 -2.55 -7.73
C GLY A 141 -1.02 -2.35 -6.61
N ILE A 142 -0.74 -3.42 -5.85
CA ILE A 142 0.29 -3.43 -4.79
C ILE A 142 1.67 -3.09 -5.37
N LEU A 143 2.02 -3.65 -6.53
CA LEU A 143 3.32 -3.39 -7.16
C LEU A 143 3.49 -1.92 -7.59
N VAL A 144 2.43 -1.33 -8.12
CA VAL A 144 2.41 0.10 -8.49
C VAL A 144 2.51 0.98 -7.24
N GLU A 145 1.76 0.64 -6.19
CA GLU A 145 1.79 1.36 -4.91
C GLU A 145 3.18 1.29 -4.27
N PHE A 146 3.79 0.10 -4.24
CA PHE A 146 5.16 -0.10 -3.76
C PHE A 146 6.18 0.71 -4.58
N GLY A 147 6.06 0.72 -5.91
CA GLY A 147 6.93 1.52 -6.77
C GLY A 147 6.87 3.01 -6.45
N LEU A 148 5.68 3.56 -6.26
CA LEU A 148 5.49 4.97 -5.92
C LEU A 148 5.90 5.28 -4.48
N ALA A 149 5.72 4.35 -3.55
CA ALA A 149 6.24 4.43 -2.18
C ALA A 149 7.78 4.48 -2.16
N CYS A 150 8.45 3.65 -2.96
CA CYS A 150 9.91 3.68 -3.13
C CYS A 150 10.41 5.00 -3.72
N LEU A 151 9.68 5.57 -4.69
CA LEU A 151 9.99 6.89 -5.24
C LEU A 151 9.85 7.99 -4.18
N ALA A 152 8.78 7.96 -3.38
CA ALA A 152 8.59 8.90 -2.28
C ALA A 152 9.71 8.79 -1.22
N ALA A 153 10.12 7.56 -0.88
CA ALA A 153 11.26 7.31 0.01
C ALA A 153 12.57 7.85 -0.57
N SER A 154 12.78 7.69 -1.88
CA SER A 154 13.95 8.23 -2.58
C SER A 154 13.96 9.76 -2.58
N THR A 155 12.80 10.40 -2.80
CA THR A 155 12.65 11.86 -2.70
C THR A 155 13.04 12.36 -1.31
N TRP A 156 12.61 11.67 -0.25
CA TRP A 156 13.01 12.00 1.11
C TRP A 156 14.51 11.84 1.34
N ALA A 157 15.11 10.74 0.88
CA ALA A 157 16.54 10.51 1.01
C ALA A 157 17.35 11.64 0.34
N VAL A 158 16.99 12.03 -0.89
CA VAL A 158 17.61 13.17 -1.59
C VAL A 158 17.40 14.47 -0.81
N GLY A 159 16.21 14.69 -0.26
CA GLY A 159 15.91 15.84 0.58
C GLY A 159 16.81 15.95 1.81
N VAL A 160 17.05 14.83 2.50
CA VAL A 160 17.98 14.75 3.63
C VAL A 160 19.40 15.07 3.20
N TRP A 161 19.85 14.53 2.06
CA TRP A 161 21.18 14.83 1.51
C TRP A 161 21.36 16.31 1.19
N VAL A 162 20.36 16.94 0.56
CA VAL A 162 20.40 18.38 0.24
C VAL A 162 20.40 19.22 1.52
N ALA A 163 19.55 18.89 2.49
CA ALA A 163 19.49 19.59 3.77
C ALA A 163 20.78 19.44 4.60
N ALA A 164 21.52 18.34 4.43
CA ALA A 164 22.80 18.13 5.09
C ALA A 164 23.96 18.92 4.45
N LEU A 165 23.79 19.40 3.21
CA LEU A 165 24.79 20.18 2.48
C LEU A 165 24.57 21.69 2.56
N SER A 166 23.39 22.13 3.02
CA SER A 166 23.02 23.54 3.22
C SER A 166 23.29 24.01 4.64
#